data_AF-A0A957EBY1-F1
#
_entry.id   AF-A0A957EBY1-F1
#
_cell.length_a   1.000
_cell.length_b   1.000
_cell.length_c   1.000
_cell.angle_alpha   90.00
_cell.angle_beta   90.00
_cell.angle_gamma   90.00
#
_symmetry.space_group_name_H-M   'P 1'
#
loop_
_entity.id
_entity.type
_entity.pdbx_description
1 polymer ?
#
loop_
_entity_poly.entity_id
_entity_poly.type
_entity_poly.pdbx_seq_one_letter_code
_entity_poly.pdbx_strand_id
1 'polypeptide(L)' 'MNVRTSIRVSAIQELQAAFEDRLKLDEPLARYTSARVGGPAQLFLIVNSAAELETAVSIAY' A
#
# COMPACT_ATOMS: atom_id res chain seq x y z
N MET A 1 -23.95 -0.57 0.56
CA MET A 1 -22.54 -0.15 0.70
C MET A 1 -22.22 -0.12 2.20
N ASN A 2 -21.21 -0.85 2.67
CA ASN A 2 -20.88 -0.92 4.11
C ASN A 2 -19.85 0.17 4.47
N VAL A 3 -20.01 0.84 5.61
CA VAL A 3 -19.16 1.97 6.05
C VAL A 3 -17.67 1.58 6.06
N ARG A 4 -17.35 0.37 6.52
CA ARG A 4 -15.97 -0.16 6.52
C ARG A 4 -15.35 -0.30 5.14
N THR A 5 -16.16 -0.65 4.13
CA THR A 5 -15.69 -0.74 2.74
C THR A 5 -15.41 0.65 2.18
N SER A 6 -16.25 1.64 2.51
CA SER A 6 -16.05 3.03 2.08
C SER A 6 -14.75 3.63 2.61
N ILE A 7 -14.42 3.39 3.89
CA ILE A 7 -13.18 3.89 4.51
C ILE A 7 -11.93 3.30 3.84
N ARG A 8 -11.97 2.01 3.48
CA ARG A 8 -10.82 1.39 2.76
C ARG A 8 -10.64 1.95 1.36
N VAL A 9 -11.74 2.25 0.66
CA VAL A 9 -11.67 2.83 -0.69
C VAL A 9 -11.06 4.24 -0.64
N SER A 10 -11.44 5.06 0.34
CA SER A 10 -10.84 6.40 0.48
C SER A 10 -9.35 6.32 0.80
N ALA A 11 -8.93 5.45 1.71
CA ALA A 11 -7.51 5.27 2.03
C ALA A 11 -6.67 4.86 0.80
N ILE A 12 -7.19 3.97 -0.05
CA ILE A 12 -6.50 3.58 -1.30
C ILE A 12 -6.36 4.77 -2.25
N GLN A 13 -7.42 5.59 -2.39
CA GLN A 13 -7.38 6.79 -3.24
C GLN A 13 -6.38 7.82 -2.72
N GLU A 14 -6.32 8.01 -1.41
CA GLU A 14 -5.36 8.92 -0.76
C GLU A 14 -3.92 8.42 -0.93
N LEU A 15 -3.67 7.13 -0.73
CA LEU A 15 -2.35 6.54 -1.00
C LEU A 15 -1.96 6.65 -2.48
N GLN A 16 -2.89 6.44 -3.40
CA GLN A 16 -2.65 6.59 -4.83
C GLN A 16 -2.32 8.05 -5.20
N ALA A 17 -3.00 9.02 -4.58
CA ALA A 17 -2.73 10.43 -4.80
C ALA A 17 -1.38 10.88 -4.22
N ALA A 18 -0.98 10.33 -3.07
CA ALA A 18 0.26 10.70 -2.39
C ALA A 18 1.51 10.05 -3.00
N PHE A 19 1.39 8.85 -3.58
CA PHE A 19 2.53 8.04 -4.01
C PHE A 19 2.52 7.64 -5.49
N GLU A 20 1.45 7.96 -6.22
CA GLU A 20 1.32 7.74 -7.66
C GLU A 20 1.69 6.30 -8.06
N ASP A 21 2.60 6.15 -9.03
CA ASP A 21 3.05 4.87 -9.58
C ASP A 21 3.84 4.00 -8.58
N ARG A 22 4.20 4.55 -7.41
CA ARG A 22 4.89 3.77 -6.35
C ARG A 22 3.94 2.89 -5.55
N LEU A 23 2.63 3.17 -5.58
CA LEU A 23 1.62 2.26 -5.05
C LEU A 23 1.32 1.20 -6.11
N LYS A 24 1.70 -0.05 -5.82
CA LYS A 24 1.46 -1.20 -6.68
C LYS A 24 0.29 -2.02 -6.15
N LEU A 25 -0.54 -2.50 -7.07
CA LEU A 25 -1.62 -3.44 -6.80
C LEU A 25 -1.19 -4.85 -7.19
N ASP A 26 -1.66 -5.86 -6.44
CA ASP A 26 -1.41 -7.28 -6.70
C ASP A 26 0.08 -7.65 -6.89
N GLU A 27 0.98 -6.98 -6.18
CA GLU A 27 2.42 -7.16 -6.35
C GLU A 27 2.90 -8.47 -5.70
N PRO A 28 3.60 -9.37 -6.43
CA PRO A 28 4.08 -10.65 -5.87
C PRO A 28 5.20 -10.45 -4.84
N LEU A 29 4.92 -10.82 -3.58
CA LEU A 29 5.89 -10.64 -2.48
C LEU A 29 7.12 -11.54 -2.60
N ALA A 30 7.03 -12.66 -3.32
CA ALA A 30 8.17 -13.54 -3.61
C ALA A 30 9.38 -12.80 -4.23
N ARG A 31 9.17 -11.65 -4.88
CA ARG A 31 10.26 -10.82 -5.45
C ARG A 31 11.06 -10.06 -4.39
N TYR A 32 10.49 -9.85 -3.20
CA TYR A 32 11.04 -8.97 -2.15
C TYR A 32 11.43 -9.73 -0.87
N THR A 33 11.32 -11.07 -0.85
CA THR A 33 11.65 -11.90 0.32
C THR A 33 12.88 -12.77 0.07
N SER A 34 13.72 -12.97 1.09
CA SER A 34 14.95 -13.79 0.97
C SER A 34 14.67 -15.24 0.59
N ALA A 35 13.57 -15.81 1.10
CA ALA A 35 13.13 -17.17 0.76
C ALA A 35 12.50 -17.28 -0.64
N ARG A 36 12.24 -16.17 -1.31
CA ARG A 36 11.50 -16.08 -2.59
C ARG A 36 10.12 -16.74 -2.55
N VAL A 37 9.45 -16.62 -1.40
CA VAL A 37 8.10 -17.13 -1.17
C VAL A 37 7.20 -15.98 -0.74
N GLY A 38 5.97 -15.95 -1.24
CA GLY A 38 4.96 -14.95 -0.90
C GLY A 38 4.02 -14.69 -2.07
N GLY A 39 2.71 -14.74 -1.81
CA GLY A 39 1.67 -14.43 -2.79
C GLY A 39 1.58 -12.92 -3.10
N PRO A 40 0.58 -12.51 -3.90
CA PRO A 40 0.36 -11.10 -4.20
C PRO A 40 -0.16 -10.34 -2.97
N ALA A 41 0.43 -9.18 -2.71
CA ALA A 41 -0.14 -8.20 -1.80
C ALA A 41 -1.17 -7.35 -2.54
N GLN A 42 -2.35 -7.13 -1.94
CA GLN A 42 -3.38 -6.28 -2.53
C GLN A 42 -2.88 -4.84 -2.78
N LEU A 43 -2.07 -4.33 -1.85
CA LEU A 43 -1.40 -3.04 -1.92
C LEU A 43 0.07 -3.23 -1.53
N PHE A 44 0.98 -2.65 -2.29
CA PHE A 44 2.42 -2.65 -2.02
C PHE A 44 2.99 -1.28 -2.32
N LEU A 45 3.59 -0.63 -1.32
CA LEU A 45 4.11 0.73 -1.43
C LEU A 45 5.59 0.76 -1.05
N ILE A 46 6.42 1.36 -1.91
CA ILE A 46 7.83 1.65 -1.62
C ILE A 46 7.96 3.11 -1.18
N VAL A 47 8.44 3.30 0.04
CA VAL A 47 8.78 4.61 0.62
C VAL A 47 10.29 4.73 0.80
N ASN A 48 10.81 5.96 0.67
CA ASN A 48 12.24 6.26 0.67
C ASN A 48 12.67 7.17 1.83
N SER A 49 11.75 7.53 2.74
CA SER A 49 12.07 8.32 3.93
C SER A 49 11.14 8.02 5.09
N ALA A 50 11.55 8.40 6.30
CA ALA A 50 10.72 8.29 7.50
C ALA A 50 9.44 9.14 7.39
N ALA A 51 9.51 10.34 6.79
CA ALA A 51 8.34 11.20 6.59
C ALA A 51 7.33 10.60 5.62
N GLU A 52 7.80 9.92 4.56
CA GLU A 52 6.92 9.18 3.65
C GLU A 52 6.27 7.99 4.36
N LEU A 53 7.01 7.26 5.20
CA LEU A 53 6.46 6.17 6.00
C LEU A 53 5.38 6.67 6.98
N GLU A 54 5.63 7.77 7.67
CA GLU A 54 4.65 8.41 8.57
C GLU A 54 3.36 8.78 7.82
N THR A 55 3.50 9.36 6.63
CA THR A 55 2.36 9.72 5.77
C THR A 55 1.56 8.47 5.38
N ALA A 56 2.24 7.42 4.91
CA ALA A 56 1.59 6.19 4.47
C ALA A 56 0.85 5.48 5.61
N VAL A 57 1.44 5.43 6.80
CA VAL A 57 0.82 4.80 7.98
C VAL A 57 -0.39 5.62 8.45
N SER A 58 -0.30 6.95 8.44
CA SER A 58 -1.40 7.83 8.87
C SER A 58 -2.64 7.73 7.97
N ILE A 59 -2.46 7.46 6.68
CA ILE A 59 -3.56 7.23 5.74
C ILE A 59 -4.17 5.83 5.92
N ALA A 60 -3.34 4.83 6.26
CA ALA A 60 -3.75 3.43 6.28
C ALA A 60 -4.40 2.96 7.60
N TYR A 61 -4.25 3.72 8.69
CA TYR A 61 -4.68 3.36 10.06
C TYR A 61 -5.92 4.14 10.52
#